data_AF-A0A6B0XYU0-F1
#
_entry.id   AF-A0A6B0XYU0-F1
#
_cell.length_a   1.000
_cell.length_b   1.000
_cell.length_c   1.000
_cell.angle_alpha   90.00
_cell.angle_beta   90.00
_cell.angle_gamma   90.00
#
_symmetry.space_group_name_H-M   'P 1'
#
loop_
_entity.id
_entity.type
_entity.pdbx_description
1 polymer ?
#
loop_
_entity_poly.entity_id
_entity_poly.type
_entity_poly.pdbx_seq_one_letter_code
_entity_poly.pdbx_strand_id
1 'polypeptide(L)'
;MKCAQQDTPKKRLGCYDGPCGRWPRCMKAGDPEVGRRTSPRQGLAGRGRPTEGLGPRLGGAGKVAARQARARRRATSPRPAMRRRAFVLGAVAAVLYGSAACAKAAGLPGRAPKPFLRLRHATTGEVLSSRFERWGRPDPVEARRLEWFMRDWREGRSMPIDHALLRFLACIRHFAVLEGHEGEILLHSGFRTPKTNEMLRRAGIAAARNSLHLKAMAADISVAGLPPSRLAAAARRIGLGGVGRYSSFVHVDSGHCRHWIG
;
A
#
# COMPACT_ATOMS: atom_id res chain seq x y z
N MET A 1 -33.16 61.89 -5.80
CA MET A 1 -33.12 60.77 -6.77
C MET A 1 -32.44 59.57 -6.10
N LYS A 2 -33.01 58.36 -6.18
CA LYS A 2 -32.45 57.11 -5.63
C LYS A 2 -32.20 56.13 -6.77
N CYS A 3 -30.98 55.59 -6.88
CA CYS A 3 -30.56 54.35 -7.55
C CYS A 3 -29.02 54.27 -7.49
N ALA A 4 -28.35 53.13 -7.42
CA ALA A 4 -28.79 51.78 -7.06
C ALA A 4 -27.56 51.01 -6.55
N GLN A 5 -27.70 50.21 -5.47
CA GLN A 5 -26.69 49.22 -5.12
C GLN A 5 -26.81 48.02 -6.05
N GLN A 6 -25.69 47.57 -6.63
CA GLN A 6 -25.67 46.34 -7.42
C GLN A 6 -25.32 45.15 -6.53
N ASP A 7 -26.32 44.31 -6.28
CA ASP A 7 -26.13 43.01 -5.62
C ASP A 7 -25.26 42.09 -6.48
N THR A 8 -24.26 41.45 -5.85
CA THR A 8 -23.51 40.35 -6.47
C THR A 8 -24.04 39.01 -5.95
N PRO A 9 -24.41 38.05 -6.82
CA PRO A 9 -25.05 36.82 -6.38
C PRO A 9 -24.03 35.89 -5.70
N LYS A 10 -24.17 35.73 -4.38
CA LYS A 10 -23.48 34.69 -3.60
C LYS A 10 -23.86 33.31 -4.16
N LYS A 11 -23.01 32.71 -4.98
CA LYS A 11 -23.14 31.29 -5.38
C LYS A 11 -23.03 30.41 -4.14
N ARG A 12 -24.18 29.96 -3.64
CA ARG A 12 -24.26 28.91 -2.61
C ARG A 12 -23.57 27.65 -3.16
N LEU A 13 -22.56 27.17 -2.46
CA LEU A 13 -22.00 25.84 -2.69
C LEU A 13 -23.07 24.82 -2.33
N GLY A 14 -23.70 24.23 -3.35
CA GLY A 14 -24.71 23.21 -3.16
C GLY A 14 -24.12 21.94 -2.57
N CYS A 15 -24.67 21.48 -1.44
CA CYS A 15 -24.49 20.11 -0.98
C CYS A 15 -25.01 19.17 -2.08
N TYR A 16 -24.16 18.30 -2.60
CA TYR A 16 -24.56 17.29 -3.58
C TYR A 16 -24.63 15.92 -2.91
N ASP A 17 -25.83 15.56 -2.46
CA ASP A 17 -26.20 14.18 -2.16
C ASP A 17 -26.53 13.46 -3.48
N GLY A 18 -25.84 12.34 -3.75
CA GLY A 18 -25.95 11.61 -5.02
C GLY A 18 -25.37 10.19 -4.92
N PRO A 19 -25.89 9.21 -5.69
CA PRO A 19 -26.18 7.90 -5.13
C PRO A 19 -25.01 6.91 -5.03
N CYS A 20 -25.19 5.97 -4.11
CA CYS A 20 -24.20 4.98 -3.68
C CYS A 20 -24.17 3.71 -4.56
N GLY A 21 -22.97 3.17 -4.83
CA GLY A 21 -22.77 1.78 -5.29
C GLY A 21 -21.61 1.60 -6.27
N ARG A 22 -20.86 0.48 -6.26
CA ARG A 22 -20.74 -0.60 -5.26
C ARG A 22 -19.40 -1.33 -5.50
N TRP A 23 -18.46 -1.23 -4.57
CA TRP A 23 -17.28 -2.11 -4.44
C TRP A 23 -17.14 -2.48 -2.95
N PRO A 24 -16.54 -3.64 -2.60
CA PRO A 24 -16.84 -4.31 -1.34
C PRO A 24 -16.44 -3.51 -0.10
N ARG A 25 -17.25 -3.63 0.95
CA ARG A 25 -17.07 -2.98 2.25
C ARG A 25 -15.63 -3.14 2.74
N CYS A 26 -14.97 -2.02 3.04
CA CYS A 26 -14.04 -2.01 4.17
C CYS A 26 -14.83 -2.47 5.40
N MET A 27 -14.48 -3.64 5.96
CA MET A 27 -14.98 -4.02 7.27
C MET A 27 -14.49 -2.97 8.27
N LYS A 28 -15.42 -2.34 8.99
CA LYS A 28 -15.07 -1.53 10.16
C LYS A 28 -14.46 -2.47 11.19
N ALA A 29 -13.15 -2.43 11.39
CA ALA A 29 -12.57 -2.85 12.65
C ALA A 29 -13.01 -1.82 13.69
N GLY A 30 -13.81 -2.25 14.67
CA GLY A 30 -14.16 -1.39 15.80
C GLY A 30 -13.02 -1.34 16.81
N ASP A 31 -12.89 -0.21 17.50
CA ASP A 31 -12.15 -0.14 18.76
C ASP A 31 -12.79 -1.08 19.80
N PRO A 32 -11.99 -1.52 20.78
CA PRO A 32 -12.46 -1.37 22.15
C PRO A 32 -11.47 -0.59 23.01
N GLU A 33 -12.02 0.29 23.84
CA GLU A 33 -11.29 1.03 24.87
C GLU A 33 -10.76 0.12 26.00
N VAL A 34 -9.64 0.57 26.57
CA VAL A 34 -9.32 0.61 28.02
C VAL A 34 -9.80 -0.55 28.92
N GLY A 35 -8.82 -1.30 29.44
CA GLY A 35 -9.00 -2.16 30.61
C GLY A 35 -7.73 -2.29 31.46
N ARG A 36 -7.52 -1.39 32.44
CA ARG A 36 -6.52 -1.61 33.50
C ARG A 36 -7.06 -2.61 34.54
N ARG A 37 -6.26 -3.61 34.93
CA ARG A 37 -6.15 -4.21 36.29
C ARG A 37 -5.10 -5.34 36.27
N THR A 38 -3.92 -5.12 36.86
CA THR A 38 -3.49 -5.61 38.20
C THR A 38 -3.18 -7.11 38.27
N SER A 39 -1.90 -7.42 38.48
CA SER A 39 -1.39 -8.72 38.94
C SER A 39 -1.94 -9.07 40.34
N PRO A 40 -1.95 -10.36 40.70
CA PRO A 40 -1.29 -10.74 41.94
C PRO A 40 -0.30 -11.90 41.78
N ARG A 41 0.79 -11.83 42.55
CA ARG A 41 1.63 -12.97 42.93
C ARG A 41 0.95 -13.77 44.04
N GLN A 42 1.10 -15.09 44.03
CA GLN A 42 1.22 -16.05 45.14
C GLN A 42 1.20 -17.47 44.54
N GLY A 43 1.82 -18.52 45.09
CA GLY A 43 2.64 -18.66 46.30
C GLY A 43 3.48 -19.95 46.24
N LEU A 44 4.34 -20.19 47.24
CA LEU A 44 5.32 -21.29 47.26
C LEU A 44 4.73 -22.65 47.72
N ALA A 45 5.54 -23.69 47.48
CA ALA A 45 5.90 -24.79 48.41
C ALA A 45 5.34 -26.19 48.14
N GLY A 46 6.13 -27.20 48.54
CA GLY A 46 5.77 -28.62 48.55
C GLY A 46 6.89 -29.55 48.06
N ARG A 47 7.72 -30.09 48.99
CA ARG A 47 8.76 -31.10 48.69
C ARG A 47 8.20 -32.52 48.87
N GLY A 48 8.76 -33.52 48.18
CA GLY A 48 8.49 -34.93 48.46
C GLY A 48 9.21 -35.95 47.56
N ARG A 49 10.36 -36.46 48.00
CA ARG A 49 10.94 -37.78 47.64
C ARG A 49 11.31 -38.49 48.95
N PRO A 50 11.09 -39.81 49.05
CA PRO A 50 12.20 -40.80 49.02
C PRO A 50 11.98 -41.85 47.88
N THR A 51 12.98 -42.48 47.22
CA THR A 51 13.87 -43.62 47.61
C THR A 51 13.09 -44.88 48.04
N GLU A 52 13.27 -46.12 47.51
CA GLU A 52 14.16 -46.71 46.47
C GLU A 52 13.33 -47.56 45.44
N GLY A 53 13.73 -48.67 44.76
CA GLY A 53 14.98 -49.47 44.73
C GLY A 53 14.97 -50.70 43.78
N LEU A 54 16.09 -51.44 43.75
CA LEU A 54 16.38 -52.78 43.19
C LEU A 54 15.90 -53.22 41.77
N GLY A 55 16.88 -53.54 40.91
CA GLY A 55 16.93 -54.87 40.26
C GLY A 55 16.65 -54.99 38.74
N PRO A 56 17.66 -55.31 37.89
CA PRO A 56 17.47 -55.56 36.46
C PRO A 56 17.42 -57.07 36.11
N ARG A 57 16.53 -57.49 35.20
CA ARG A 57 16.65 -58.78 34.47
C ARG A 57 16.15 -58.71 33.01
N LEU A 58 17.13 -58.75 32.10
CA LEU A 58 17.22 -59.57 30.88
C LEU A 58 15.93 -59.95 30.09
N GLY A 59 15.93 -59.52 28.82
CA GLY A 59 15.85 -60.42 27.65
C GLY A 59 14.54 -61.17 27.35
N GLY A 60 13.90 -60.84 26.22
CA GLY A 60 12.75 -61.61 25.71
C GLY A 60 12.33 -61.17 24.30
N ALA A 61 13.01 -61.67 23.28
CA ALA A 61 12.66 -61.38 21.89
C ALA A 61 11.52 -62.27 21.38
N GLY A 62 10.57 -61.65 20.67
CA GLY A 62 9.73 -62.29 19.66
C GLY A 62 8.54 -63.14 20.16
N LYS A 63 7.35 -62.77 19.69
CA LYS A 63 6.47 -63.71 18.97
C LYS A 63 5.44 -62.95 18.13
N VAL A 64 5.51 -63.17 16.82
CA VAL A 64 4.56 -62.66 15.83
C VAL A 64 3.34 -63.57 15.82
N ALA A 65 2.15 -63.01 16.06
CA ALA A 65 0.86 -63.65 15.80
C ALA A 65 -0.11 -62.57 15.29
N ALA A 66 -0.31 -62.48 13.97
CA ALA A 66 -1.32 -63.26 13.24
C ALA A 66 -2.77 -62.85 13.58
N ARG A 67 -3.27 -61.82 12.89
CA ARG A 67 -4.71 -61.58 12.67
C ARG A 67 -4.93 -60.89 11.31
N GLN A 68 -4.79 -61.66 10.23
CA GLN A 68 -5.23 -61.23 8.90
C GLN A 68 -6.75 -61.47 8.77
N ALA A 69 -7.54 -60.40 8.67
CA ALA A 69 -8.88 -60.45 8.10
C ALA A 69 -9.34 -59.07 7.61
N ARG A 70 -9.88 -59.02 6.39
CA ARG A 70 -10.70 -57.92 5.83
C ARG A 70 -10.10 -56.50 5.80
N ALA A 71 -9.20 -56.28 4.83
CA ALA A 71 -8.98 -54.94 4.26
C ALA A 71 -8.66 -55.01 2.75
N ARG A 72 -9.66 -55.29 1.91
CA ARG A 72 -9.58 -55.07 0.46
C ARG A 72 -10.82 -54.29 -0.01
N ARG A 73 -10.60 -53.35 -0.93
CA ARG A 73 -11.60 -52.45 -1.57
C ARG A 73 -12.14 -51.30 -0.68
N ARG A 74 -11.35 -50.23 -0.56
CA ARG A 74 -11.90 -48.85 -0.59
C ARG A 74 -11.49 -48.21 -1.91
N ALA A 75 -12.44 -47.56 -2.59
CA ALA A 75 -12.24 -47.01 -3.93
C ALA A 75 -11.33 -45.78 -3.92
N THR A 76 -10.45 -45.69 -4.91
CA THR A 76 -9.68 -44.48 -5.23
C THR A 76 -10.53 -43.55 -6.09
N SER A 77 -11.13 -42.52 -5.50
CA SER A 77 -11.78 -41.46 -6.28
C SER A 77 -10.72 -40.62 -7.01
N PRO A 78 -10.87 -40.35 -8.32
CA PRO A 78 -9.94 -39.47 -9.04
C PRO A 78 -10.12 -38.02 -8.58
N ARG A 79 -9.01 -37.32 -8.29
CA ARG A 79 -9.03 -35.88 -8.02
C ARG A 79 -9.34 -35.12 -9.32
N PRO A 80 -10.24 -34.12 -9.33
CA PRO A 80 -10.55 -33.38 -10.55
C PRO A 80 -9.33 -32.58 -11.04
N ALA A 81 -8.92 -32.83 -12.28
CA ALA A 81 -7.78 -32.15 -12.89
C ALA A 81 -8.13 -30.68 -13.18
N MET A 82 -7.46 -29.76 -12.48
CA MET A 82 -7.66 -28.32 -12.63
C MET A 82 -7.23 -27.87 -14.04
N ARG A 83 -8.20 -27.48 -14.88
CA ARG A 83 -7.98 -27.15 -16.29
C ARG A 83 -7.20 -25.84 -16.45
N ARG A 84 -5.88 -25.94 -16.68
CA ARG A 84 -4.93 -24.83 -16.87
C ARG A 84 -5.33 -23.77 -17.91
N ARG A 85 -6.28 -24.07 -18.82
CA ARG A 85 -6.80 -23.12 -19.83
C ARG A 85 -7.70 -22.00 -19.26
N ALA A 86 -8.31 -22.19 -18.09
CA ALA A 86 -9.19 -21.17 -17.49
C ALA A 86 -8.44 -19.92 -16.99
N PHE A 87 -7.14 -20.04 -16.67
CA PHE A 87 -6.36 -18.94 -16.07
C PHE A 87 -5.90 -17.90 -17.10
N VAL A 88 -5.70 -18.29 -18.36
CA VAL A 88 -5.12 -17.43 -19.41
C VAL A 88 -6.13 -16.40 -19.92
N LEU A 89 -7.42 -16.76 -20.02
CA LEU A 89 -8.48 -15.84 -20.46
C LEU A 89 -8.86 -14.80 -19.39
N GLY A 90 -8.77 -15.15 -18.09
CA GLY A 90 -9.02 -14.19 -17.00
C GLY A 90 -7.93 -13.11 -16.87
N ALA A 91 -6.67 -13.44 -17.19
CA ALA A 91 -5.55 -12.52 -17.06
C ALA A 91 -5.56 -11.37 -18.07
N VAL A 92 -6.08 -11.58 -19.30
CA VAL A 92 -6.07 -10.56 -20.35
C VAL A 92 -7.10 -9.45 -20.09
N ALA A 93 -8.26 -9.78 -19.53
CA ALA A 93 -9.30 -8.81 -19.21
C ALA A 93 -8.87 -7.80 -18.13
N ALA A 94 -8.01 -8.22 -17.18
CA ALA A 94 -7.52 -7.37 -16.09
C ALA A 94 -6.59 -6.24 -16.55
N VAL A 95 -5.87 -6.43 -17.67
CA VAL A 95 -4.89 -5.43 -18.17
C VAL A 95 -5.57 -4.26 -18.87
N LEU A 96 -6.71 -4.48 -19.55
CA LEU A 96 -7.37 -3.44 -20.36
C LEU A 96 -8.24 -2.47 -19.55
N TYR A 97 -8.66 -2.83 -18.33
CA TYR A 97 -9.60 -2.00 -17.53
C TYR A 97 -8.93 -1.02 -16.54
N GLY A 98 -7.62 -1.17 -16.26
CA GLY A 98 -6.99 -0.48 -15.13
C GLY A 98 -6.87 1.05 -15.23
N SER A 99 -6.74 1.60 -16.45
CA SER A 99 -6.50 3.04 -16.64
C SER A 99 -7.77 3.89 -16.56
N ALA A 100 -8.89 3.40 -17.08
CA ALA A 100 -10.19 4.08 -16.99
C ALA A 100 -10.84 3.94 -15.60
N ALA A 101 -10.57 2.84 -14.88
CA ALA A 101 -11.16 2.59 -13.57
C ALA A 101 -10.65 3.54 -12.47
N CYS A 102 -9.34 3.85 -12.45
CA CYS A 102 -8.74 4.75 -11.45
C CYS A 102 -9.36 6.16 -11.45
N ALA A 103 -9.86 6.61 -12.62
CA ALA A 103 -10.57 7.89 -12.75
C ALA A 103 -11.85 7.96 -11.93
N LYS A 104 -12.73 6.98 -12.13
CA LYS A 104 -14.06 6.94 -11.51
C LYS A 104 -13.98 6.56 -10.04
N ALA A 105 -13.01 5.73 -9.64
CA ALA A 105 -12.81 5.33 -8.25
C ALA A 105 -12.46 6.50 -7.31
N ALA A 106 -11.69 7.49 -7.79
CA ALA A 106 -11.25 8.62 -6.97
C ALA A 106 -12.31 9.72 -6.75
N GLY A 107 -13.47 9.63 -7.41
CA GLY A 107 -14.52 10.66 -7.34
C GLY A 107 -14.04 12.03 -7.83
N LEU A 108 -13.11 12.05 -8.80
CA LEU A 108 -12.56 13.26 -9.40
C LEU A 108 -13.41 13.66 -10.62
N PRO A 109 -13.94 14.90 -10.69
CA PRO A 109 -14.73 15.34 -11.85
C PRO A 109 -13.82 15.53 -13.07
N GLY A 110 -13.96 14.71 -14.11
CA GLY A 110 -13.26 14.93 -15.37
C GLY A 110 -12.97 13.67 -16.20
N ARG A 111 -12.13 13.86 -17.23
CA ARG A 111 -11.55 12.75 -18.02
C ARG A 111 -10.53 11.98 -17.18
N ALA A 112 -10.33 10.70 -17.50
CA ALA A 112 -9.42 9.84 -16.76
C ALA A 112 -7.99 10.41 -16.60
N PRO A 113 -7.32 10.17 -15.45
CA PRO A 113 -5.93 10.52 -15.24
C PRO A 113 -5.07 10.02 -16.41
N LYS A 114 -4.39 10.95 -17.08
CA LYS A 114 -3.42 10.61 -18.11
C LYS A 114 -2.23 9.91 -17.41
N PRO A 115 -1.64 8.85 -17.98
CA PRO A 115 -0.41 8.24 -17.45
C PRO A 115 0.78 9.14 -17.79
N PHE A 116 0.81 10.30 -17.14
CA PHE A 116 1.76 11.37 -17.36
C PHE A 116 2.09 12.04 -16.04
N LEU A 117 3.38 12.20 -15.77
CA LEU A 117 3.93 12.85 -14.58
C LEU A 117 4.73 14.08 -15.02
N ARG A 118 4.63 15.15 -14.22
CA ARG A 118 5.57 16.28 -14.20
C ARG A 118 6.15 16.30 -12.79
N LEU A 119 7.44 16.03 -12.68
CA LEU A 119 8.15 15.86 -11.42
C LEU A 119 9.31 16.83 -11.32
N ARG A 120 9.56 17.36 -10.13
CA ARG A 120 10.80 18.05 -9.75
C ARG A 120 11.36 17.39 -8.48
N HIS A 121 12.65 17.07 -8.47
CA HIS A 121 13.28 16.53 -7.27
C HIS A 121 13.67 17.70 -6.36
N ALA A 122 13.15 17.72 -5.12
CA ALA A 122 13.29 18.84 -4.21
C ALA A 122 14.76 19.14 -3.82
N THR A 123 15.59 18.11 -3.67
CA THR A 123 17.03 18.27 -3.35
C THR A 123 17.94 18.46 -4.56
N THR A 124 17.89 17.58 -5.58
CA THR A 124 18.82 17.65 -6.73
C THR A 124 18.43 18.69 -7.78
N GLY A 125 17.22 19.25 -7.72
CA GLY A 125 16.70 20.21 -8.71
C GLY A 125 16.31 19.58 -10.06
N GLU A 126 16.57 18.28 -10.26
CA GLU A 126 16.25 17.54 -11.48
C GLU A 126 14.76 17.67 -11.82
N VAL A 127 14.43 17.82 -13.10
CA VAL A 127 13.05 17.89 -13.61
C VAL A 127 12.81 16.78 -14.62
N LEU A 128 11.68 16.08 -14.49
CA LEU A 128 11.25 15.05 -15.44
C LEU A 128 9.77 15.21 -15.78
N SER A 129 9.49 15.38 -17.08
CA SER A 129 8.16 15.14 -17.64
C SER A 129 8.17 13.80 -18.35
N SER A 130 7.27 12.89 -17.97
CA SER A 130 7.29 11.49 -18.43
C SER A 130 5.89 10.95 -18.71
N ARG A 131 5.75 10.22 -19.83
CA ARG A 131 4.55 9.45 -20.16
C ARG A 131 4.82 7.96 -19.95
N PHE A 132 4.65 7.52 -18.71
CA PHE A 132 5.10 6.20 -18.26
C PHE A 132 4.24 5.01 -18.71
N GLU A 133 3.03 5.23 -19.25
CA GLU A 133 2.27 4.20 -19.98
C GLU A 133 1.89 4.65 -21.39
N ARG A 134 1.87 3.67 -22.29
CA ARG A 134 1.30 3.78 -23.63
C ARG A 134 0.38 2.58 -23.88
N TRP A 135 -0.85 2.84 -24.32
CA TRP A 135 -1.89 1.82 -24.52
C TRP A 135 -2.10 0.88 -23.31
N GLY A 136 -1.97 1.40 -22.08
CA GLY A 136 -2.14 0.63 -20.84
C GLY A 136 -0.97 -0.28 -20.46
N ARG A 137 0.18 -0.15 -21.14
CA ARG A 137 1.43 -0.87 -20.82
C ARG A 137 2.52 0.12 -20.41
N PRO A 138 3.45 -0.25 -19.51
CA PRO A 138 4.62 0.56 -19.20
C PRO A 138 5.44 0.86 -20.47
N ASP A 139 5.86 2.12 -20.64
CA ASP A 139 6.85 2.48 -21.67
C ASP A 139 8.26 2.24 -21.08
N PRO A 140 9.06 1.30 -21.64
CA PRO A 140 10.30 0.84 -20.99
C PRO A 140 11.44 1.87 -21.02
N VAL A 141 11.39 2.86 -21.91
CA VAL A 141 12.34 3.98 -21.91
C VAL A 141 12.01 4.93 -20.75
N GLU A 142 10.73 5.27 -20.63
CA GLU A 142 10.23 6.15 -19.58
C GLU A 142 10.33 5.54 -18.18
N ALA A 143 10.15 4.21 -18.06
CA ALA A 143 10.38 3.48 -16.83
C ALA A 143 11.82 3.68 -16.31
N ARG A 144 12.85 3.44 -17.14
CA ARG A 144 14.26 3.65 -16.75
C ARG A 144 14.57 5.11 -16.38
N ARG A 145 13.95 6.08 -17.07
CA ARG A 145 14.08 7.51 -16.73
C ARG A 145 13.48 7.80 -15.35
N LEU A 146 12.34 7.21 -15.02
CA LEU A 146 11.69 7.34 -13.71
C LEU A 146 12.45 6.60 -12.60
N GLU A 147 12.99 5.42 -12.87
CA GLU A 147 13.86 4.67 -11.93
C GLU A 147 15.10 5.49 -11.53
N TRP A 148 15.74 6.15 -12.50
CA TRP A 148 16.86 7.06 -12.23
C TRP A 148 16.39 8.35 -11.53
N PHE A 149 15.29 8.95 -11.95
CA PHE A 149 14.77 10.16 -11.30
C PHE A 149 14.35 9.93 -9.85
N MET A 150 13.76 8.77 -9.56
CA MET A 150 13.32 8.35 -8.22
C MET A 150 14.39 7.58 -7.45
N ARG A 151 15.66 7.60 -7.90
CA ARG A 151 16.78 6.90 -7.25
C ARG A 151 17.04 7.41 -5.84
N ASP A 152 17.81 6.64 -5.07
CA ASP A 152 18.45 7.14 -3.87
C ASP A 152 19.62 8.06 -4.29
N TRP A 153 19.34 9.36 -4.38
CA TRP A 153 20.31 10.34 -4.87
C TRP A 153 21.59 10.43 -4.03
N ARG A 154 21.56 9.98 -2.76
CA ARG A 154 22.72 10.01 -1.86
C ARG A 154 23.76 8.94 -2.20
N GLU A 155 23.29 7.79 -2.69
CA GLU A 155 24.14 6.65 -3.07
C GLU A 155 24.24 6.48 -4.59
N GLY A 156 23.50 7.27 -5.37
CA GLY A 156 23.42 7.14 -6.84
C GLY A 156 22.76 5.85 -7.33
N ARG A 157 22.01 5.14 -6.47
CA ARG A 157 21.45 3.81 -6.76
C ARG A 157 19.96 3.90 -7.08
N SER A 158 19.56 3.37 -8.25
CA SER A 158 18.18 3.13 -8.64
C SER A 158 17.79 1.66 -8.49
N MET A 159 16.48 1.38 -8.57
CA MET A 159 15.92 0.04 -8.79
C MET A 159 14.59 0.20 -9.55
N PRO A 160 14.03 -0.88 -10.15
CA PRO A 160 12.72 -0.84 -10.80
C PRO A 160 11.64 -0.26 -9.89
N ILE A 161 11.02 0.83 -10.36
CA ILE A 161 9.98 1.56 -9.63
C ILE A 161 8.65 0.83 -9.78
N ASP A 162 7.88 0.72 -8.69
CA ASP A 162 6.58 0.06 -8.77
C ASP A 162 5.60 0.85 -9.65
N HIS A 163 4.92 0.14 -10.54
CA HIS A 163 4.05 0.76 -11.53
C HIS A 163 2.73 1.28 -10.92
N ALA A 164 2.24 0.66 -9.84
CA ALA A 164 1.05 1.15 -9.15
C ALA A 164 1.33 2.47 -8.40
N LEU A 165 2.54 2.66 -7.86
CA LEU A 165 2.99 3.95 -7.33
C LEU A 165 2.95 5.05 -8.41
N LEU A 166 3.48 4.79 -9.62
CA LEU A 166 3.44 5.78 -10.71
C LEU A 166 2.01 6.19 -11.08
N ARG A 167 1.07 5.23 -11.09
CA ARG A 167 -0.36 5.49 -11.29
C ARG A 167 -0.99 6.30 -10.17
N PHE A 168 -0.60 6.04 -8.93
CA PHE A 168 -1.06 6.83 -7.77
C PHE A 168 -0.59 8.28 -7.89
N LEU A 169 0.69 8.50 -8.22
CA LEU A 169 1.24 9.84 -8.50
C LEU A 169 0.50 10.52 -9.67
N ALA A 170 0.11 9.79 -10.72
CA ALA A 170 -0.65 10.34 -11.84
C ALA A 170 -2.07 10.78 -11.45
N CYS A 171 -2.74 10.03 -10.55
CA CYS A 171 -4.03 10.42 -9.99
C CYS A 171 -3.90 11.66 -9.09
N ILE A 172 -2.84 11.75 -8.29
CA ILE A 172 -2.55 12.92 -7.44
C ILE A 172 -2.27 14.16 -8.29
N ARG A 173 -1.45 14.02 -9.34
CA ARG A 173 -1.23 15.07 -10.34
C ARG A 173 -2.55 15.51 -10.98
N HIS A 174 -3.40 14.57 -11.36
CA HIS A 174 -4.69 14.89 -12.00
C HIS A 174 -5.60 15.66 -11.05
N PHE A 175 -5.71 15.26 -9.78
CA PHE A 175 -6.42 16.02 -8.74
C PHE A 175 -5.88 17.45 -8.63
N ALA A 176 -4.56 17.63 -8.56
CA ALA A 176 -3.96 18.96 -8.45
C ALA A 176 -4.32 19.88 -9.64
N VAL A 177 -4.38 19.33 -10.86
CA VAL A 177 -4.81 20.07 -12.05
C VAL A 177 -6.30 20.43 -11.99
N LEU A 178 -7.16 19.58 -11.44
CA LEU A 178 -8.59 19.88 -11.27
C LEU A 178 -8.84 20.97 -10.21
N GLU A 179 -7.98 21.08 -9.20
CA GLU A 179 -8.02 22.15 -8.19
C GLU A 179 -7.34 23.45 -8.67
N GLY A 180 -6.86 23.51 -9.91
CA GLY A 180 -6.30 24.71 -10.54
C GLY A 180 -4.77 24.88 -10.46
N HIS A 181 -4.03 23.86 -10.00
CA HIS A 181 -2.57 23.89 -9.93
C HIS A 181 -1.92 23.31 -11.19
N GLU A 182 -0.65 23.63 -11.46
CA GLU A 182 0.08 23.14 -12.65
C GLU A 182 0.25 21.61 -12.71
N GLY A 183 0.11 20.95 -11.57
CA GLY A 183 0.36 19.51 -11.42
C GLY A 183 1.83 19.14 -11.58
N GLU A 184 2.76 20.01 -11.16
CA GLU A 184 4.13 19.61 -10.87
C GLU A 184 4.19 19.01 -9.45
N ILE A 185 4.65 17.76 -9.34
CA ILE A 185 4.88 17.10 -8.06
C ILE A 185 6.34 17.31 -7.65
N LEU A 186 6.56 17.88 -6.47
CA LEU A 186 7.86 17.92 -5.84
C LEU A 186 8.11 16.57 -5.14
N LEU A 187 9.14 15.86 -5.57
CA LEU A 187 9.60 14.60 -4.96
C LEU A 187 10.69 14.91 -3.93
N HIS A 188 10.44 14.57 -2.66
CA HIS A 188 11.41 14.68 -1.56
C HIS A 188 12.23 13.40 -1.42
N SER A 189 11.61 12.24 -1.70
CA SER A 189 12.27 10.94 -1.66
C SER A 189 11.51 9.91 -2.48
N GLY A 190 12.21 9.22 -3.40
CA GLY A 190 11.74 8.01 -4.07
C GLY A 190 12.26 6.76 -3.36
N PHE A 191 12.93 5.88 -4.10
CA PHE A 191 13.68 4.75 -3.57
C PHE A 191 14.72 5.18 -2.52
N ARG A 192 14.95 4.33 -1.52
CA ARG A 192 16.03 4.47 -0.54
C ARG A 192 16.83 3.17 -0.47
N THR A 193 18.14 3.26 -0.45
CA THR A 193 18.99 2.13 -0.05
C THR A 193 18.80 1.82 1.44
N PRO A 194 19.13 0.59 1.89
CA PRO A 194 19.18 0.25 3.31
C PRO A 194 20.11 1.19 4.10
N LYS A 195 21.24 1.61 3.51
CA LYS A 195 22.21 2.54 4.10
C LYS A 195 21.61 3.92 4.34
N THR A 196 20.95 4.52 3.34
CA THR A 196 20.24 5.80 3.50
C THR A 196 19.09 5.69 4.50
N ASN A 197 18.30 4.61 4.47
CA ASN A 197 17.20 4.44 5.41
C ASN A 197 17.72 4.34 6.86
N GLU A 198 18.81 3.62 7.09
CA GLU A 198 19.46 3.53 8.40
C GLU A 198 20.13 4.85 8.84
N MET A 199 20.74 5.59 7.91
CA MET A 199 21.28 6.94 8.15
C MET A 199 20.18 7.90 8.62
N LEU A 200 19.01 7.90 7.95
CA LEU A 200 17.85 8.71 8.36
C LEU A 200 17.36 8.34 9.78
N ARG A 201 17.32 7.04 10.11
CA ARG A 201 16.96 6.56 11.46
C ARG A 201 17.93 7.06 12.54
N ARG A 202 19.23 7.06 12.24
CA ARG A 202 20.28 7.57 13.16
C ARG A 202 20.23 9.09 13.32
N ALA A 203 19.81 9.80 12.29
CA ALA A 203 19.53 11.24 12.33
C ALA A 203 18.20 11.61 13.03
N GLY A 204 17.53 10.66 13.69
CA GLY A 204 16.26 10.90 14.41
C GLY A 204 15.02 11.02 13.50
N ILE A 205 15.17 10.87 12.19
CA ILE A 205 14.03 10.93 11.25
C ILE A 205 13.26 9.60 11.31
N ALA A 206 11.94 9.71 11.42
CA ALA A 206 11.01 8.58 11.59
C ALA A 206 10.90 7.68 10.33
N ALA A 207 11.95 6.92 10.03
CA ALA A 207 12.01 5.97 8.93
C ALA A 207 11.82 4.53 9.44
N ALA A 208 10.80 3.84 8.92
CA ALA A 208 10.52 2.45 9.28
C ALA A 208 11.64 1.50 8.83
N ARG A 209 11.96 0.48 9.64
CA ARG A 209 12.95 -0.57 9.28
C ARG A 209 12.56 -1.29 7.99
N ASN A 210 11.28 -1.61 7.82
CA ASN A 210 10.71 -2.27 6.65
C ASN A 210 9.95 -1.28 5.75
N SER A 211 10.52 -0.09 5.54
CA SER A 211 9.90 0.97 4.72
C SER A 211 9.70 0.55 3.27
N LEU A 212 8.56 0.93 2.67
CA LEU A 212 8.27 0.67 1.25
C LEU A 212 9.15 1.49 0.29
N HIS A 213 9.84 2.53 0.77
CA HIS A 213 10.92 3.18 0.04
C HIS A 213 12.08 2.22 -0.29
N LEU A 214 12.35 1.21 0.55
CA LEU A 214 13.37 0.19 0.30
C LEU A 214 13.03 -0.75 -0.86
N LYS A 215 11.77 -0.74 -1.30
CA LYS A 215 11.24 -1.58 -2.39
C LYS A 215 10.88 -0.79 -3.63
N ALA A 216 11.18 0.52 -3.66
CA ALA A 216 10.70 1.46 -4.67
C ALA A 216 9.17 1.43 -4.86
N MET A 217 8.44 1.23 -3.75
CA MET A 217 6.97 1.20 -3.68
C MET A 217 6.39 2.43 -2.98
N ALA A 218 7.20 3.43 -2.62
CA ALA A 218 6.77 4.64 -1.93
C ALA A 218 7.48 5.90 -2.42
N ALA A 219 6.79 7.04 -2.27
CA ALA A 219 7.29 8.38 -2.54
C ALA A 219 6.83 9.38 -1.47
N ASP A 220 7.73 10.24 -1.04
CA ASP A 220 7.43 11.41 -0.21
C ASP A 220 7.31 12.63 -1.12
N ILE A 221 6.14 13.27 -1.15
CA ILE A 221 5.79 14.29 -2.15
C ILE A 221 5.12 15.55 -1.58
N SER A 222 5.24 16.66 -2.28
CA SER A 222 4.34 17.82 -2.15
C SER A 222 3.96 18.36 -3.53
N VAL A 223 3.01 19.30 -3.59
CA VAL A 223 2.61 20.00 -4.82
C VAL A 223 2.53 21.48 -4.50
N ALA A 224 3.10 22.33 -5.35
CA ALA A 224 3.12 23.78 -5.14
C ALA A 224 1.69 24.35 -5.02
N GLY A 225 1.44 25.12 -3.96
CA GLY A 225 0.13 25.68 -3.64
C GLY A 225 -0.87 24.73 -2.96
N LEU A 226 -0.59 23.43 -2.86
CA LEU A 226 -1.47 22.48 -2.14
C LEU A 226 -0.92 22.15 -0.74
N PRO A 227 -1.64 22.47 0.35
CA PRO A 227 -1.19 22.12 1.69
C PRO A 227 -1.22 20.59 1.89
N PRO A 228 -0.29 20.01 2.68
CA PRO A 228 -0.22 18.56 2.91
C PRO A 228 -1.52 17.93 3.45
N SER A 229 -2.34 18.69 4.18
CA SER A 229 -3.68 18.27 4.62
C SER A 229 -4.64 17.99 3.45
N ARG A 230 -4.71 18.91 2.47
CA ARG A 230 -5.55 18.76 1.26
C ARG A 230 -5.03 17.65 0.36
N LEU A 231 -3.71 17.61 0.17
CA LEU A 231 -3.05 16.59 -0.65
C LEU A 231 -3.23 15.17 -0.08
N ALA A 232 -3.06 14.99 1.23
CA ALA A 232 -3.28 13.70 1.90
C ALA A 232 -4.76 13.29 1.88
N ALA A 233 -5.70 14.24 2.05
CA ALA A 233 -7.13 13.95 1.92
C ALA A 233 -7.50 13.46 0.51
N ALA A 234 -6.93 14.07 -0.53
CA ALA A 234 -7.12 13.62 -1.91
C ALA A 234 -6.47 12.25 -2.18
N ALA A 235 -5.23 12.02 -1.72
CA ALA A 235 -4.56 10.72 -1.84
C ALA A 235 -5.36 9.59 -1.14
N ARG A 236 -5.95 9.87 0.04
CA ARG A 236 -6.85 8.93 0.73
C ARG A 236 -8.14 8.64 -0.04
N ARG A 237 -8.71 9.63 -0.75
CA ARG A 237 -9.88 9.44 -1.63
C ARG A 237 -9.56 8.66 -2.90
N ILE A 238 -8.35 8.81 -3.43
CA ILE A 238 -7.85 8.01 -4.56
C ILE A 238 -7.70 6.53 -4.16
N GLY A 239 -7.26 6.25 -2.92
CA GLY A 239 -7.39 4.92 -2.31
C GLY A 239 -6.51 3.81 -2.90
N LEU A 240 -5.42 4.17 -3.60
CA LEU A 240 -4.54 3.22 -4.29
C LEU A 240 -3.43 2.60 -3.42
N GLY A 241 -3.35 2.96 -2.14
CA GLY A 241 -2.43 2.36 -1.17
C GLY A 241 -2.28 3.17 0.12
N GLY A 242 -1.10 3.13 0.74
CA GLY A 242 -0.84 3.84 1.99
C GLY A 242 -0.67 5.35 1.82
N VAL A 243 -1.11 6.13 2.82
CA VAL A 243 -0.98 7.60 2.86
C VAL A 243 -0.58 8.11 4.25
N GLY A 244 0.62 8.68 4.37
CA GLY A 244 1.09 9.35 5.58
C GLY A 244 1.06 10.88 5.42
N ARG A 245 0.48 11.61 6.38
CA ARG A 245 0.51 13.07 6.39
C ARG A 245 1.58 13.58 7.36
N TYR A 246 2.52 14.37 6.85
CA TYR A 246 3.54 15.06 7.63
C TYR A 246 3.30 16.59 7.58
N SER A 247 4.17 17.36 8.24
CA SER A 247 4.08 18.83 8.29
C SER A 247 4.35 19.50 6.94
N SER A 248 5.32 18.99 6.16
CA SER A 248 5.78 19.59 4.89
C SER A 248 5.51 18.75 3.64
N PHE A 249 5.20 17.46 3.79
CA PHE A 249 4.98 16.53 2.68
C PHE A 249 3.89 15.48 2.99
N VAL A 250 3.53 14.71 1.97
CA VAL A 250 2.66 13.55 2.05
C VAL A 250 3.43 12.33 1.55
N HIS A 251 3.49 11.29 2.38
CA HIS A 251 3.97 9.98 1.98
C HIS A 251 2.85 9.24 1.26
N VAL A 252 3.16 8.63 0.11
CA VAL A 252 2.25 7.72 -0.60
C VAL A 252 2.97 6.44 -1.00
N ASP A 253 2.30 5.31 -0.88
CA ASP A 253 2.82 4.00 -1.25
C ASP A 253 1.78 3.11 -1.92
N SER A 254 2.24 2.10 -2.67
CA SER A 254 1.39 1.10 -3.33
C SER A 254 1.20 -0.20 -2.51
N GLY A 255 1.44 -0.14 -1.20
CA GLY A 255 1.11 -1.21 -0.26
C GLY A 255 -0.36 -1.19 0.17
N HIS A 256 -0.67 -1.90 1.25
CA HIS A 256 -2.04 -1.96 1.79
C HIS A 256 -2.58 -0.57 2.13
N CYS A 257 -3.84 -0.31 1.76
CA CYS A 257 -4.57 0.92 2.08
C CYS A 257 -4.61 1.15 3.60
N ARG A 258 -3.92 2.19 4.06
CA ARG A 258 -3.79 2.58 5.47
C ARG A 258 -3.41 4.05 5.54
N HIS A 259 -3.68 4.71 6.65
CA HIS A 259 -3.37 6.12 6.81
C HIS A 259 -2.86 6.48 8.20
N TRP A 260 -1.90 7.40 8.26
CA TRP A 260 -1.30 7.86 9.50
C TRP A 260 -0.95 9.35 9.44
N ILE A 261 -0.65 9.90 10.61
CA ILE A 261 -0.02 11.22 10.78
C ILE A 261 1.36 10.93 11.38
N GLY A 262 2.39 11.66 10.94
CA GLY A 262 3.75 11.57 11.47
C GLY A 262 4.47 12.91 11.46
#